data_AF-A0AAV8YVL2-F1
#
_entry.id   AF-A0AAV8YVL2-F1
#
_cell.length_a   1.000
_cell.length_b   1.000
_cell.length_c   1.000
_cell.angle_alpha   90.00
_cell.angle_beta   90.00
_cell.angle_gamma   90.00
#
_symmetry.space_group_name_H-M   'P 1'
#
loop_
_entity.id
_entity.type
_entity.pdbx_description
1 polymer ?
#
loop_
_entity_poly.entity_id
_entity_poly.type
_entity_poly.pdbx_seq_one_letter_code
_entity_poly.pdbx_strand_id
1 'polypeptide(L)'
;MRWLLFIATVCLGLCLVELRRLETNDVTMGREAKLAQFKVRRCVMGLFDITIHAKNLKNATDARRVFVSNYNSEKEEAEKCVEANIPVVAQFLSEDEKRNYNDTVRALIKVADQFNENDGERVILFAEHGGLECSGSYDNCPHFDPDYILNPKTKMNCTEYRKFKDCVIATTQNNCTSNIPAIIIKDYLNFLERFLCTNDKIIRNKRSLRRIVRDLGMGEKLPHIKKKLMSACQEQEGKLNKSLDKMQECIDEKQIFITPRDVYIAHLDLCSKPIIKELDDCLPEQFRYLPKFLFKLVDSVVRLLYDDFYEIAVGLGPCVSKLNTPESEQDYHACIHKVAESNDDEIPESKAEFCEKFLPITKCFTKQINDTCKHTPDLDKFSRDYIKAMEDPCNA
;
A
#
# COMPACT_ATOMS: atom_id res chain seq x y z
N MET A 1 -11.02 -5.64 -31.42
CA MET A 1 -11.82 -4.47 -30.89
C MET A 1 -12.48 -4.76 -29.53
N ARG A 2 -13.13 -5.93 -29.33
CA ARG A 2 -13.75 -6.32 -28.04
C ARG A 2 -12.78 -6.52 -26.86
N TRP A 3 -11.49 -6.74 -27.12
CA TRP A 3 -10.49 -6.94 -26.07
C TRP A 3 -9.84 -5.66 -25.51
N LEU A 4 -9.75 -4.63 -26.34
CA LEU A 4 -9.40 -3.29 -25.84
C LEU A 4 -10.51 -2.78 -24.92
N LEU A 5 -11.75 -3.01 -25.33
CA LEU A 5 -12.91 -2.95 -24.46
C LEU A 5 -12.77 -3.87 -23.25
N PHE A 6 -12.00 -4.94 -23.24
CA PHE A 6 -11.85 -5.82 -22.07
C PHE A 6 -10.75 -5.39 -21.10
N ILE A 7 -9.57 -4.95 -21.53
CA ILE A 7 -8.59 -4.33 -20.61
C ILE A 7 -9.19 -3.05 -20.02
N ALA A 8 -9.78 -2.23 -20.90
CA ALA A 8 -10.57 -1.08 -20.50
C ALA A 8 -11.68 -1.54 -19.56
N THR A 9 -12.55 -2.50 -19.88
CA THR A 9 -13.68 -2.91 -19.00
C THR A 9 -13.29 -3.76 -17.80
N VAL A 10 -12.10 -4.37 -17.69
CA VAL A 10 -11.64 -5.03 -16.47
C VAL A 10 -11.08 -3.98 -15.50
N CYS A 11 -10.28 -3.03 -15.97
CA CYS A 11 -9.81 -1.90 -15.15
C CYS A 11 -10.90 -0.87 -14.85
N LEU A 12 -11.57 -0.36 -15.89
CA LEU A 12 -12.77 0.47 -15.76
C LEU A 12 -13.85 -0.27 -15.06
N GLY A 13 -13.93 -1.58 -15.15
CA GLY A 13 -15.02 -2.28 -14.51
C GLY A 13 -14.89 -2.36 -13.00
N LEU A 14 -13.68 -2.58 -12.50
CA LEU A 14 -13.40 -2.62 -11.06
C LEU A 14 -13.67 -1.23 -10.48
N CYS A 15 -13.40 -0.19 -11.28
CA CYS A 15 -13.80 1.18 -11.04
C CYS A 15 -15.31 1.41 -11.13
N LEU A 16 -15.94 0.92 -12.20
CA LEU A 16 -17.34 1.12 -12.53
C LEU A 16 -18.23 0.39 -11.56
N VAL A 17 -17.76 -0.65 -10.87
CA VAL A 17 -18.54 -1.25 -9.80
C VAL A 17 -18.49 -0.43 -8.53
N GLU A 18 -17.34 0.06 -8.08
CA GLU A 18 -17.37 0.89 -6.89
C GLU A 18 -18.11 2.20 -7.20
N LEU A 19 -18.03 2.71 -8.43
CA LEU A 19 -18.87 3.81 -8.90
C LEU A 19 -20.37 3.42 -9.02
N ARG A 20 -20.73 2.32 -9.65
CA ARG A 20 -22.13 1.89 -9.84
C ARG A 20 -22.77 1.42 -8.52
N ARG A 21 -21.98 0.92 -7.56
CA ARG A 21 -22.40 0.68 -6.18
C ARG A 21 -22.90 1.96 -5.53
N LEU A 22 -22.21 3.08 -5.74
CA LEU A 22 -22.64 4.42 -5.32
C LEU A 22 -23.90 4.89 -6.04
N GLU A 23 -24.13 4.47 -7.30
CA GLU A 23 -25.39 4.74 -8.02
C GLU A 23 -26.57 3.92 -7.47
N THR A 24 -26.35 2.67 -7.07
CA THR A 24 -27.42 1.74 -6.64
C THR A 24 -27.81 1.87 -5.17
N ASN A 25 -26.93 2.40 -4.32
CA ASN A 25 -27.19 2.52 -2.89
C ASN A 25 -27.86 3.82 -2.48
N ASP A 26 -28.05 4.81 -3.37
CA ASP A 26 -28.53 6.11 -2.90
C ASP A 26 -29.53 6.83 -3.81
N VAL A 27 -30.77 6.89 -3.31
CA VAL A 27 -31.81 7.83 -3.76
C VAL A 27 -31.36 9.29 -3.49
N THR A 28 -30.33 9.52 -2.68
CA THR A 28 -29.88 10.86 -2.27
C THR A 28 -28.72 11.45 -3.07
N MET A 29 -28.10 10.70 -4.00
CA MET A 29 -26.97 11.24 -4.77
C MET A 29 -27.42 12.36 -5.71
N GLY A 30 -27.00 13.60 -5.41
CA GLY A 30 -27.38 14.80 -6.13
C GLY A 30 -27.00 14.76 -7.62
N ARG A 31 -27.70 15.53 -8.46
CA ARG A 31 -27.45 15.61 -9.92
C ARG A 31 -25.99 15.98 -10.23
N GLU A 32 -25.38 16.81 -9.39
CA GLU A 32 -23.98 17.22 -9.52
C GLU A 32 -23.00 16.07 -9.26
N ALA A 33 -23.28 15.22 -8.28
CA ALA A 33 -22.49 14.01 -7.97
C ALA A 33 -22.49 13.03 -9.15
N LYS A 34 -23.69 12.76 -9.70
CA LYS A 34 -23.87 11.88 -10.87
C LYS A 34 -23.11 12.40 -12.09
N LEU A 35 -23.14 13.72 -12.30
CA LEU A 35 -22.41 14.35 -13.38
C LEU A 35 -20.89 14.29 -13.18
N ALA A 36 -20.40 14.54 -11.96
CA ALA A 36 -18.99 14.46 -11.62
C ALA A 36 -18.46 13.01 -11.76
N GLN A 37 -19.23 12.04 -11.27
CA GLN A 37 -18.95 10.62 -11.44
C GLN A 37 -18.90 10.22 -12.92
N PHE A 38 -19.87 10.68 -13.72
CA PHE A 38 -19.86 10.46 -15.17
C PHE A 38 -18.63 11.09 -15.84
N LYS A 39 -18.20 12.28 -15.39
CA LYS A 39 -16.98 12.93 -15.89
C LYS A 39 -15.72 12.14 -15.52
N VAL A 40 -15.58 11.69 -14.26
CA VAL A 40 -14.48 10.81 -13.83
C VAL A 40 -14.45 9.56 -14.69
N ARG A 41 -15.60 8.90 -14.87
CA ARG A 41 -15.73 7.75 -15.76
C ARG A 41 -15.25 8.07 -17.17
N ARG A 42 -15.74 9.16 -17.77
CA ARG A 42 -15.38 9.54 -19.14
C ARG A 42 -13.88 9.83 -19.28
N CYS A 43 -13.28 10.48 -18.30
CA CYS A 43 -11.86 10.82 -18.30
C CYS A 43 -10.97 9.59 -18.15
N VAL A 44 -11.32 8.68 -17.23
CA VAL A 44 -10.67 7.37 -17.12
C VAL A 44 -10.91 6.53 -18.38
N MET A 45 -12.08 6.61 -19.02
CA MET A 45 -12.34 5.90 -20.28
C MET A 45 -11.49 6.43 -21.44
N GLY A 46 -11.25 7.74 -21.50
CA GLY A 46 -10.38 8.35 -22.51
C GLY A 46 -8.96 7.78 -22.45
N LEU A 47 -8.42 7.60 -21.25
CA LEU A 47 -7.10 6.99 -21.00
C LEU A 47 -6.91 5.57 -21.53
N PHE A 48 -8.00 4.82 -21.64
CA PHE A 48 -7.97 3.42 -22.03
C PHE A 48 -8.65 3.16 -23.38
N ASP A 49 -9.04 4.21 -24.12
CA ASP A 49 -9.58 4.07 -25.47
C ASP A 49 -8.45 3.87 -26.48
N ILE A 50 -7.89 2.65 -26.45
CA ILE A 50 -6.86 2.21 -27.38
C ILE A 50 -7.38 2.23 -28.82
N THR A 51 -8.68 2.34 -29.11
CA THR A 51 -9.17 2.52 -30.48
C THR A 51 -8.77 3.87 -31.05
N ILE A 52 -8.80 4.92 -30.22
CA ILE A 52 -8.29 6.25 -30.57
C ILE A 52 -6.77 6.14 -30.77
N HIS A 53 -6.07 5.54 -29.82
CA HIS A 53 -4.61 5.45 -29.91
C HIS A 53 -4.10 4.54 -31.05
N ALA A 54 -4.81 3.44 -31.37
CA ALA A 54 -4.47 2.51 -32.45
C ALA A 54 -4.78 3.07 -33.85
N LYS A 55 -5.83 3.90 -33.99
CA LYS A 55 -6.08 4.66 -35.22
C LYS A 55 -4.95 5.67 -35.46
N ASN A 56 -4.46 6.29 -34.39
CA ASN A 56 -3.34 7.23 -34.46
C ASN A 56 -2.01 6.52 -34.82
N LEU A 57 -1.81 5.28 -34.36
CA LEU A 57 -0.64 4.45 -34.71
C LEU A 57 -0.58 4.06 -36.19
N LYS A 58 -1.71 3.69 -36.81
CA LYS A 58 -1.74 3.23 -38.23
C LYS A 58 -1.35 4.30 -39.25
N ASN A 59 -1.39 5.58 -38.89
CA ASN A 59 -1.21 6.70 -39.82
C ASN A 59 0.12 7.46 -39.64
N ALA A 60 0.95 7.10 -38.66
CA ALA A 60 2.14 7.86 -38.32
C ALA A 60 3.43 7.19 -38.82
N THR A 61 4.28 7.94 -39.51
CA THR A 61 5.59 7.47 -40.02
C THR A 61 6.61 7.24 -38.89
N ASP A 62 6.37 7.88 -37.73
CA ASP A 62 7.17 7.77 -36.49
C ASP A 62 6.23 7.40 -35.32
N ALA A 63 5.39 6.38 -35.57
CA ALA A 63 4.21 6.01 -34.78
C ALA A 63 4.46 5.88 -33.27
N ARG A 64 5.65 5.40 -32.91
CA ARG A 64 6.03 5.16 -31.52
C ARG A 64 6.21 6.44 -30.71
N ARG A 65 6.95 7.42 -31.22
CA ARG A 65 7.17 8.69 -30.50
C ARG A 65 5.88 9.50 -30.38
N VAL A 66 5.08 9.52 -31.45
CA VAL A 66 3.80 10.22 -31.49
C VAL A 66 2.79 9.58 -30.54
N PHE A 67 2.74 8.24 -30.48
CA PHE A 67 1.86 7.53 -29.55
C PHE A 67 2.19 7.84 -28.08
N VAL A 68 3.46 7.72 -27.67
CA VAL A 68 3.86 7.97 -26.28
C VAL A 68 3.58 9.42 -25.88
N SER A 69 3.91 10.38 -26.76
CA SER A 69 3.65 11.80 -26.50
C SER A 69 2.16 12.10 -26.35
N ASN A 70 1.31 11.55 -27.23
CA ASN A 70 -0.14 11.76 -27.16
C ASN A 70 -0.74 11.08 -25.94
N TYR A 71 -0.33 9.83 -25.65
CA TYR A 71 -0.78 9.10 -24.47
C TYR A 71 -0.48 9.87 -23.18
N ASN A 72 0.74 10.44 -23.07
CA ASN A 72 1.13 11.21 -21.88
C ASN A 72 0.34 12.51 -21.73
N SER A 73 0.07 13.20 -22.83
CA SER A 73 -0.79 14.39 -22.81
C SER A 73 -2.22 14.05 -22.40
N GLU A 74 -2.79 12.98 -22.98
CA GLU A 74 -4.15 12.52 -22.65
C GLU A 74 -4.24 11.99 -21.21
N LYS A 75 -3.15 11.41 -20.70
CA LYS A 75 -3.03 11.00 -19.30
C LYS A 75 -3.03 12.16 -18.33
N GLU A 76 -2.22 13.18 -18.59
CA GLU A 76 -2.20 14.37 -17.76
C GLU A 76 -3.58 15.06 -17.75
N GLU A 77 -4.26 15.11 -18.90
CA GLU A 77 -5.63 15.66 -18.99
C GLU A 77 -6.63 14.83 -18.19
N ALA A 78 -6.55 13.51 -18.28
CA ALA A 78 -7.44 12.62 -17.55
C ALA A 78 -7.18 12.66 -16.04
N GLU A 79 -5.93 12.73 -15.58
CA GLU A 79 -5.56 12.93 -14.18
C GLU A 79 -6.16 14.23 -13.63
N LYS A 80 -5.94 15.35 -14.33
CA LYS A 80 -6.54 16.64 -13.96
C LYS A 80 -8.06 16.57 -13.91
N CYS A 81 -8.68 15.90 -14.88
CA CYS A 81 -10.12 15.73 -14.88
C CYS A 81 -10.61 14.89 -13.69
N VAL A 82 -9.91 13.81 -13.37
CA VAL A 82 -10.21 12.93 -12.24
C VAL A 82 -10.07 13.72 -10.93
N GLU A 83 -8.95 14.38 -10.71
CA GLU A 83 -8.68 15.22 -9.54
C GLU A 83 -9.74 16.33 -9.35
N ALA A 84 -10.18 16.97 -10.44
CA ALA A 84 -11.19 18.02 -10.37
C ALA A 84 -12.59 17.51 -9.95
N ASN A 85 -12.89 16.22 -10.19
CA ASN A 85 -14.22 15.67 -9.95
C ASN A 85 -14.28 14.74 -8.72
N ILE A 86 -13.14 14.24 -8.20
CA ILE A 86 -13.11 13.43 -6.97
C ILE A 86 -13.76 14.15 -5.78
N PRO A 87 -13.42 15.41 -5.44
CA PRO A 87 -14.01 16.09 -4.27
C PRO A 87 -15.52 16.26 -4.38
N VAL A 88 -16.01 16.48 -5.61
CA VAL A 88 -17.43 16.66 -5.91
C VAL A 88 -18.21 15.37 -5.69
N VAL A 89 -17.61 14.20 -5.99
CA VAL A 89 -18.22 12.89 -5.68
C VAL A 89 -18.09 12.61 -4.18
N ALA A 90 -16.89 12.84 -3.61
CA ALA A 90 -16.57 12.51 -2.24
C ALA A 90 -17.50 13.16 -1.22
N GLN A 91 -18.00 14.38 -1.44
CA GLN A 91 -18.91 15.04 -0.48
C GLN A 91 -20.25 14.28 -0.26
N PHE A 92 -20.63 13.39 -1.17
CA PHE A 92 -21.88 12.60 -1.09
C PHE A 92 -21.66 11.18 -0.58
N LEU A 93 -20.42 10.81 -0.27
CA LEU A 93 -20.06 9.47 0.15
C LEU A 93 -19.88 9.40 1.66
N SER A 94 -20.19 8.26 2.27
CA SER A 94 -19.72 7.99 3.64
C SER A 94 -18.19 7.93 3.67
N GLU A 95 -17.57 8.11 4.84
CA GLU A 95 -16.10 8.10 4.94
C GLU A 95 -15.44 6.79 4.46
N ASP A 96 -16.13 5.65 4.60
CA ASP A 96 -15.67 4.38 4.07
C ASP A 96 -15.81 4.30 2.54
N GLU A 97 -16.90 4.82 1.98
CA GLU A 97 -17.10 4.93 0.54
C GLU A 97 -16.13 5.91 -0.11
N LYS A 98 -15.87 7.07 0.51
CA LYS A 98 -14.84 8.03 0.07
C LYS A 98 -13.48 7.35 -0.02
N ARG A 99 -13.15 6.52 0.97
CA ARG A 99 -11.87 5.80 1.03
C ARG A 99 -11.76 4.79 -0.10
N ASN A 100 -12.76 3.93 -0.26
CA ASN A 100 -12.78 2.95 -1.35
C ASN A 100 -12.73 3.64 -2.71
N TYR A 101 -13.45 4.74 -2.88
CA TYR A 101 -13.46 5.53 -4.10
C TYR A 101 -12.07 6.11 -4.42
N ASN A 102 -11.44 6.76 -3.44
CA ASN A 102 -10.09 7.33 -3.61
C ASN A 102 -9.03 6.26 -3.88
N ASP A 103 -9.08 5.13 -3.18
CA ASP A 103 -8.12 4.03 -3.38
C ASP A 103 -8.29 3.38 -4.75
N THR A 104 -9.53 3.23 -5.21
CA THR A 104 -9.87 2.76 -6.55
C THR A 104 -9.33 3.71 -7.61
N VAL A 105 -9.53 5.02 -7.44
CA VAL A 105 -9.03 6.03 -8.37
C VAL A 105 -7.49 6.07 -8.41
N ARG A 106 -6.81 6.01 -7.25
CA ARG A 106 -5.34 5.93 -7.20
C ARG A 106 -4.82 4.65 -7.86
N ALA A 107 -5.49 3.52 -7.69
CA ALA A 107 -5.11 2.27 -8.34
C ALA A 107 -5.18 2.40 -9.87
N LEU A 108 -6.18 3.11 -10.40
CA LEU A 108 -6.32 3.36 -11.84
C LEU A 108 -5.24 4.30 -12.38
N ILE A 109 -4.92 5.36 -11.65
CA ILE A 109 -3.82 6.25 -12.01
C ILE A 109 -2.51 5.46 -12.04
N LYS A 110 -2.25 4.61 -11.03
CA LYS A 110 -1.07 3.72 -11.03
C LYS A 110 -1.05 2.72 -12.20
N VAL A 111 -2.21 2.20 -12.60
CA VAL A 111 -2.31 1.37 -13.82
C VAL A 111 -1.95 2.21 -15.04
N ALA A 112 -2.45 3.44 -15.16
CA ALA A 112 -2.10 4.37 -16.24
C ALA A 112 -0.62 4.82 -16.21
N ASP A 113 -0.02 4.95 -15.02
CA ASP A 113 1.42 5.24 -14.85
C ASP A 113 2.29 4.13 -15.44
N GLN A 114 1.93 2.87 -15.22
CA GLN A 114 2.66 1.73 -15.81
C GLN A 114 2.64 1.75 -17.35
N PHE A 115 1.55 2.26 -17.95
CA PHE A 115 1.47 2.43 -19.40
C PHE A 115 2.49 3.45 -19.96
N ASN A 116 2.95 4.42 -19.16
CA ASN A 116 3.85 5.48 -19.59
C ASN A 116 5.33 5.06 -19.65
N GLU A 117 5.83 4.34 -18.63
CA GLU A 117 7.29 4.14 -18.49
C GLU A 117 7.86 2.95 -19.28
N ASN A 118 7.09 1.90 -19.54
CA ASN A 118 7.57 0.68 -20.24
C ASN A 118 6.54 0.00 -21.15
N ASP A 119 5.24 0.25 -20.97
CA ASP A 119 4.18 -0.51 -21.63
C ASP A 119 3.64 0.15 -22.91
N GLY A 120 3.95 1.41 -23.21
CA GLY A 120 3.68 2.00 -24.52
C GLY A 120 4.29 1.18 -25.66
N GLU A 121 5.51 0.65 -25.44
CA GLU A 121 6.14 -0.29 -26.35
C GLU A 121 5.36 -1.62 -26.44
N ARG A 122 4.82 -2.12 -25.33
CA ARG A 122 4.03 -3.35 -25.31
C ARG A 122 2.68 -3.16 -26.00
N VAL A 123 2.02 -2.02 -25.89
CA VAL A 123 0.77 -1.73 -26.62
C VAL A 123 1.04 -1.66 -28.12
N ILE A 124 2.17 -1.06 -28.52
CA ILE A 124 2.62 -1.04 -29.91
C ILE A 124 2.90 -2.46 -30.41
N LEU A 125 3.72 -3.24 -29.69
CA LEU A 125 4.02 -4.63 -30.03
C LEU A 125 2.75 -5.49 -30.06
N PHE A 126 1.82 -5.28 -29.14
CA PHE A 126 0.54 -5.95 -29.13
C PHE A 126 -0.22 -5.68 -30.44
N ALA A 127 -0.31 -4.42 -30.87
CA ALA A 127 -0.99 -4.03 -32.10
C ALA A 127 -0.25 -4.51 -33.37
N GLU A 128 1.07 -4.36 -33.43
CA GLU A 128 1.92 -4.80 -34.54
C GLU A 128 1.84 -6.31 -34.77
N HIS A 129 1.71 -7.09 -33.69
CA HIS A 129 1.58 -8.53 -33.75
C HIS A 129 0.12 -9.02 -33.86
N GLY A 130 -0.76 -8.18 -34.38
CA GLY A 130 -2.15 -8.54 -34.71
C GLY A 130 -3.05 -8.75 -33.50
N GLY A 131 -2.62 -8.30 -32.32
CA GLY A 131 -3.33 -8.46 -31.05
C GLY A 131 -4.77 -7.95 -31.10
N LEU A 132 -5.05 -6.90 -31.89
CA LEU A 132 -6.37 -6.28 -32.00
C LEU A 132 -7.37 -7.14 -32.78
N GLU A 133 -6.85 -7.88 -33.76
CA GLU A 133 -7.56 -8.75 -34.68
C GLU A 133 -7.73 -10.15 -34.08
N CYS A 134 -6.73 -10.64 -33.36
CA CYS A 134 -6.71 -12.00 -32.83
C CYS A 134 -7.22 -12.14 -31.40
N SER A 135 -7.47 -11.03 -30.72
CA SER A 135 -8.22 -11.04 -29.49
C SER A 135 -9.67 -11.43 -29.79
N GLY A 136 -9.94 -12.74 -29.77
CA GLY A 136 -11.23 -13.31 -30.14
C GLY A 136 -12.37 -12.91 -29.20
N SER A 137 -13.55 -13.46 -29.46
CA SER A 137 -14.62 -13.46 -28.46
C SER A 137 -14.19 -14.38 -27.31
N TYR A 138 -13.99 -13.78 -26.14
CA TYR A 138 -13.77 -14.51 -24.90
C TYR A 138 -15.09 -14.91 -24.24
N ASP A 139 -16.21 -14.85 -24.97
CA ASP A 139 -17.55 -15.16 -24.45
C ASP A 139 -17.62 -16.62 -23.92
N ASN A 140 -16.66 -17.47 -24.31
CA ASN A 140 -16.49 -18.85 -23.82
C ASN A 140 -15.62 -18.96 -22.55
N CYS A 141 -14.96 -17.89 -22.11
CA CYS A 141 -14.21 -17.91 -20.87
C CYS A 141 -15.17 -17.82 -19.68
N PRO A 142 -15.00 -18.69 -18.66
CA PRO A 142 -15.87 -18.66 -17.50
C PRO A 142 -15.79 -17.28 -16.85
N HIS A 143 -16.95 -16.72 -16.54
CA HIS A 143 -17.06 -15.39 -15.93
C HIS A 143 -16.50 -14.25 -16.79
N PHE A 144 -16.43 -14.43 -18.12
CA PHE A 144 -16.31 -13.34 -19.09
C PHE A 144 -17.64 -12.58 -19.21
N ASP A 145 -18.26 -12.28 -18.09
CA ASP A 145 -19.17 -11.17 -18.03
C ASP A 145 -18.36 -10.06 -17.38
N PRO A 146 -18.04 -8.98 -18.12
CA PRO A 146 -17.43 -7.83 -17.50
C PRO A 146 -18.25 -7.45 -16.28
N ASP A 147 -19.59 -7.39 -16.30
CA ASP A 147 -20.35 -7.08 -15.09
C ASP A 147 -20.14 -8.09 -13.92
N TYR A 148 -19.73 -9.34 -14.16
CA TYR A 148 -19.45 -10.35 -13.13
C TYR A 148 -18.08 -10.20 -12.44
N ILE A 149 -17.01 -9.93 -13.20
CA ILE A 149 -15.67 -9.64 -12.63
C ILE A 149 -15.75 -8.43 -11.70
N LEU A 150 -16.72 -7.58 -12.00
CA LEU A 150 -16.86 -6.29 -11.40
C LEU A 150 -17.82 -6.35 -10.23
N ASN A 151 -18.94 -7.08 -10.30
CA ASN A 151 -20.02 -6.98 -9.32
C ASN A 151 -19.54 -7.31 -7.88
N PRO A 152 -19.72 -6.39 -6.90
CA PRO A 152 -19.14 -6.54 -5.57
C PRO A 152 -19.87 -7.63 -4.76
N LYS A 153 -21.05 -8.07 -5.21
CA LYS A 153 -21.81 -9.19 -4.63
C LYS A 153 -21.33 -10.54 -5.16
N THR A 154 -20.72 -10.59 -6.34
CA THR A 154 -20.07 -11.76 -6.91
C THR A 154 -18.56 -11.54 -6.90
N LYS A 155 -17.97 -11.50 -5.70
CA LYS A 155 -16.50 -11.46 -5.57
C LYS A 155 -15.93 -12.67 -6.31
N MET A 156 -15.39 -12.44 -7.50
CA MET A 156 -14.58 -13.42 -8.20
C MET A 156 -13.42 -13.79 -7.27
N ASN A 157 -13.44 -15.00 -6.75
CA ASN A 157 -12.36 -15.45 -5.88
C ASN A 157 -11.11 -15.73 -6.72
N CYS A 158 -9.97 -15.84 -6.07
CA CYS A 158 -8.70 -16.03 -6.79
C CYS A 158 -8.60 -17.29 -7.63
N THR A 159 -9.36 -18.33 -7.27
CA THR A 159 -9.42 -19.55 -8.07
C THR A 159 -10.18 -19.30 -9.36
N GLU A 160 -11.29 -18.56 -9.30
CA GLU A 160 -12.05 -18.13 -10.47
C GLU A 160 -11.25 -17.17 -11.34
N TYR A 161 -10.54 -16.20 -10.74
CA TYR A 161 -9.67 -15.29 -11.47
C TYR A 161 -8.56 -16.03 -12.23
N ARG A 162 -7.94 -17.05 -11.62
CA ARG A 162 -6.92 -17.87 -12.32
C ARG A 162 -7.52 -18.63 -13.49
N LYS A 163 -8.67 -19.28 -13.31
CA LYS A 163 -9.36 -20.00 -14.39
C LYS A 163 -9.69 -19.07 -15.55
N PHE A 164 -10.16 -17.87 -15.24
CA PHE A 164 -10.43 -16.83 -16.21
C PHE A 164 -9.14 -16.37 -16.90
N LYS A 165 -8.08 -16.07 -16.15
CA LYS A 165 -6.77 -15.68 -16.68
C LYS A 165 -6.23 -16.72 -17.66
N ASP A 166 -6.22 -17.98 -17.25
CA ASP A 166 -5.71 -19.09 -18.04
C ASP A 166 -6.51 -19.26 -19.33
N CYS A 167 -7.84 -19.09 -19.25
CA CYS A 167 -8.69 -19.08 -20.44
C CYS A 167 -8.36 -17.94 -21.40
N VAL A 168 -8.26 -16.70 -20.91
CA VAL A 168 -7.98 -15.52 -21.75
C VAL A 168 -6.62 -15.66 -22.45
N ILE A 169 -5.60 -16.17 -21.74
CA ILE A 169 -4.29 -16.45 -22.31
C ILE A 169 -4.42 -17.52 -23.40
N ALA A 170 -5.04 -18.66 -23.11
CA ALA A 170 -5.18 -19.76 -24.07
C ALA A 170 -5.98 -19.34 -25.32
N THR A 171 -7.09 -18.63 -25.16
CA THR A 171 -7.88 -18.09 -26.27
C THR A 171 -7.05 -17.17 -27.16
N THR A 172 -6.21 -16.33 -26.55
CA THR A 172 -5.34 -15.41 -27.31
C THR A 172 -4.24 -16.19 -28.04
N GLN A 173 -3.61 -17.17 -27.39
CA GLN A 173 -2.60 -18.02 -28.04
C GLN A 173 -3.16 -18.80 -29.24
N ASN A 174 -4.41 -19.26 -29.16
CA ASN A 174 -5.04 -20.05 -30.20
C ASN A 174 -5.52 -19.21 -31.40
N ASN A 175 -5.85 -17.94 -31.15
CA ASN A 175 -6.41 -17.06 -32.18
C ASN A 175 -5.37 -16.14 -32.83
N CYS A 176 -4.22 -15.92 -32.18
CA CYS A 176 -3.15 -15.06 -32.68
C CYS A 176 -2.11 -15.85 -33.48
N THR A 177 -1.66 -15.27 -34.59
CA THR A 177 -0.54 -15.79 -35.39
C THR A 177 0.81 -15.68 -34.67
N SER A 178 0.92 -14.74 -33.72
CA SER A 178 2.07 -14.54 -32.84
C SER A 178 1.69 -14.80 -31.39
N ASN A 179 2.63 -15.31 -30.60
CA ASN A 179 2.47 -15.47 -29.14
C ASN A 179 2.71 -14.16 -28.37
N ILE A 180 3.24 -13.12 -29.02
CA ILE A 180 3.55 -11.83 -28.37
C ILE A 180 2.32 -11.19 -27.71
N PRO A 181 1.16 -11.09 -28.38
CA PRO A 181 -0.07 -10.64 -27.74
C PRO A 181 -0.33 -11.39 -26.43
N ALA A 182 -0.36 -12.74 -26.46
CA ALA A 182 -0.64 -13.55 -25.28
C ALA A 182 0.37 -13.38 -24.14
N ILE A 183 1.65 -13.16 -24.44
CA ILE A 183 2.67 -12.84 -23.43
C ILE A 183 2.34 -11.52 -22.73
N ILE A 184 2.01 -10.49 -23.50
CA ILE A 184 1.63 -9.16 -22.97
C ILE A 184 0.36 -9.26 -22.12
N ILE A 185 -0.66 -10.00 -22.59
CA ILE A 185 -1.88 -10.27 -21.82
C ILE A 185 -1.54 -10.97 -20.50
N LYS A 186 -0.70 -12.01 -20.56
CA LYS A 186 -0.32 -12.79 -19.39
C LYS A 186 0.35 -11.92 -18.34
N ASP A 187 1.27 -11.06 -18.74
CA ASP A 187 1.98 -10.15 -17.83
C ASP A 187 1.01 -9.18 -17.16
N TYR A 188 0.08 -8.62 -17.92
CA TYR A 188 -0.97 -7.74 -17.41
C TYR A 188 -1.92 -8.44 -16.43
N LEU A 189 -2.41 -9.64 -16.78
CA LEU A 189 -3.28 -10.41 -15.90
C LEU A 189 -2.55 -10.93 -14.65
N ASN A 190 -1.24 -11.18 -14.74
CA ASN A 190 -0.43 -11.51 -13.56
C ASN A 190 -0.22 -10.28 -12.65
N PHE A 191 -0.16 -9.08 -13.21
CA PHE A 191 -0.16 -7.84 -12.42
C PHE A 191 -1.51 -7.66 -11.71
N LEU A 192 -2.62 -7.81 -12.43
CA LEU A 192 -3.96 -7.74 -11.84
C LEU A 192 -4.21 -8.85 -10.82
N GLU A 193 -3.75 -10.09 -11.04
CA GLU A 193 -3.79 -11.14 -10.03
C GLU A 193 -3.03 -10.71 -8.78
N ARG A 194 -1.83 -10.12 -8.94
CA ARG A 194 -1.05 -9.57 -7.81
C ARG A 194 -1.75 -8.41 -7.12
N PHE A 195 -2.71 -7.73 -7.74
CA PHE A 195 -3.47 -6.69 -7.05
C PHE A 195 -4.72 -7.28 -6.36
N LEU A 196 -5.52 -8.01 -7.13
CA LEU A 196 -6.82 -8.55 -6.71
C LEU A 196 -6.67 -9.71 -5.72
N CYS A 197 -5.71 -10.59 -5.95
CA CYS A 197 -5.52 -11.80 -5.15
C CYS A 197 -4.53 -11.68 -4.01
N THR A 198 -3.68 -10.67 -4.05
CA THR A 198 -2.84 -10.36 -2.90
C THR A 198 -3.69 -9.77 -1.79
N ASN A 199 -4.81 -9.09 -2.05
CA ASN A 199 -5.74 -8.67 -1.01
C ASN A 199 -6.35 -9.83 -0.20
N ASP A 200 -6.68 -10.97 -0.81
CA ASP A 200 -7.19 -12.14 -0.07
C ASP A 200 -6.11 -12.82 0.79
N LYS A 201 -4.88 -12.89 0.30
CA LYS A 201 -3.73 -13.38 1.09
C LYS A 201 -3.28 -12.38 2.14
N ILE A 202 -3.27 -11.08 1.83
CA ILE A 202 -2.95 -9.97 2.74
C ILE A 202 -3.99 -9.90 3.83
N ILE A 203 -5.29 -10.01 3.55
CA ILE A 203 -6.33 -10.00 4.61
C ILE A 203 -6.13 -11.19 5.57
N ARG A 204 -5.77 -12.38 5.06
CA ARG A 204 -5.38 -13.51 5.93
C ARG A 204 -4.05 -13.28 6.65
N ASN A 205 -3.09 -12.62 5.99
CA ASN A 205 -1.82 -12.19 6.56
C ASN A 205 -1.93 -10.93 7.43
N LYS A 206 -3.06 -10.20 7.52
CA LYS A 206 -3.15 -9.01 8.38
C LYS A 206 -2.96 -9.41 9.85
N ARG A 207 -3.28 -10.65 10.23
CA ARG A 207 -2.95 -11.21 11.54
C ARG A 207 -1.45 -11.48 11.72
N SER A 208 -0.76 -11.98 10.69
CA SER A 208 0.69 -12.18 10.74
C SER A 208 1.43 -10.84 10.66
N LEU A 209 0.98 -9.90 9.82
CA LEU A 209 1.50 -8.54 9.73
C LEU A 209 1.29 -7.76 11.03
N ARG A 210 0.15 -7.92 11.74
CA ARG A 210 0.01 -7.35 13.09
C ARG A 210 1.02 -7.92 14.08
N ARG A 211 1.38 -9.21 13.98
CA ARG A 211 2.47 -9.79 14.78
C ARG A 211 3.81 -9.18 14.38
N ILE A 212 4.13 -9.15 13.07
CA ILE A 212 5.34 -8.50 12.56
C ILE A 212 5.43 -7.06 13.06
N VAL A 213 4.37 -6.25 12.94
CA VAL A 213 4.36 -4.85 13.41
C VAL A 213 4.58 -4.75 14.92
N ARG A 214 3.99 -5.66 15.70
CA ARG A 214 4.20 -5.73 17.15
C ARG A 214 5.63 -6.11 17.50
N ASP A 215 6.22 -7.01 16.73
CA ASP A 215 7.56 -7.56 16.94
C ASP A 215 8.66 -6.62 16.33
N LEU A 216 8.31 -5.80 15.32
CA LEU A 216 9.07 -4.68 14.79
C LEU A 216 9.10 -3.49 15.75
N GLY A 217 8.06 -3.34 16.55
CA GLY A 217 8.03 -2.40 17.66
C GLY A 217 9.01 -2.83 18.75
N MET A 218 9.47 -1.89 19.56
CA MET A 218 10.29 -2.11 20.75
C MET A 218 9.57 -2.94 21.86
N GLY A 219 8.78 -3.96 21.52
CA GLY A 219 7.79 -4.60 22.38
C GLY A 219 8.34 -5.12 23.71
N GLU A 220 9.58 -5.60 23.74
CA GLU A 220 10.20 -6.13 24.96
C GLU A 220 10.84 -5.06 25.85
N LYS A 221 11.39 -3.97 25.27
CA LYS A 221 12.01 -2.89 26.03
C LYS A 221 11.01 -1.80 26.43
N LEU A 222 9.88 -1.69 25.74
CA LEU A 222 8.81 -0.74 26.06
C LEU A 222 8.27 -0.87 27.49
N PRO A 223 8.03 -2.08 28.03
CA PRO A 223 7.66 -2.23 29.44
C PRO A 223 8.70 -1.67 30.41
N HIS A 224 9.99 -1.86 30.13
CA HIS A 224 11.08 -1.32 30.95
C HIS A 224 11.16 0.21 30.86
N ILE A 225 11.07 0.77 29.65
CA ILE A 225 11.05 2.23 29.43
C ILE A 225 9.81 2.83 30.12
N LYS A 226 8.63 2.23 29.94
CA LYS A 226 7.38 2.64 30.60
C LYS A 226 7.55 2.63 32.13
N LYS A 227 8.06 1.53 32.70
CA LYS A 227 8.28 1.42 34.15
C LYS A 227 9.24 2.51 34.66
N LYS A 228 10.32 2.79 33.93
CA LYS A 228 11.28 3.84 34.29
C LYS A 228 10.68 5.24 34.20
N LEU A 229 9.96 5.55 33.12
CA LEU A 229 9.22 6.81 32.96
C LEU A 229 8.23 7.02 34.10
N MET A 230 7.47 5.98 34.46
CA MET A 230 6.55 6.03 35.59
C MET A 230 7.27 6.26 36.92
N SER A 231 8.40 5.57 37.14
CA SER A 231 9.20 5.75 38.36
C SER A 231 9.87 7.11 38.47
N ALA A 232 10.07 7.81 37.34
CA ALA A 232 10.55 9.19 37.33
C ALA A 232 9.43 10.20 37.62
N CYS A 233 8.17 9.82 37.41
CA CYS A 233 6.98 10.66 37.57
C CYS A 233 6.09 10.22 38.74
N GLN A 234 6.68 9.83 39.88
CA GLN A 234 5.99 9.17 41.01
C GLN A 234 4.77 9.97 41.52
N GLU A 235 4.87 11.30 41.60
CA GLU A 235 3.78 12.17 42.09
C GLU A 235 2.55 12.16 41.17
N GLN A 236 2.71 11.76 39.89
CA GLN A 236 1.67 11.76 38.88
C GLN A 236 1.35 10.36 38.34
N GLU A 237 1.86 9.29 38.96
CA GLU A 237 1.77 7.92 38.43
C GLU A 237 0.32 7.51 38.08
N GLY A 238 -0.63 7.79 38.97
CA GLY A 238 -2.05 7.47 38.76
C GLY A 238 -2.71 8.28 37.64
N LYS A 239 -2.24 9.51 37.38
CA LYS A 239 -2.71 10.36 36.27
C LYS A 239 -2.10 9.88 34.96
N LEU A 240 -0.79 9.63 34.96
CA LEU A 240 -0.04 9.16 33.80
C LEU A 240 -0.55 7.81 33.28
N ASN A 241 -0.86 6.87 34.18
CA ASN A 241 -1.50 5.60 33.80
C ASN A 241 -2.82 5.81 33.08
N LYS A 242 -3.71 6.65 33.62
CA LYS A 242 -5.00 6.96 32.99
C LYS A 242 -4.81 7.61 31.61
N SER A 243 -3.80 8.45 31.46
CA SER A 243 -3.50 9.09 30.17
C SER A 243 -2.90 8.12 29.16
N LEU A 244 -2.10 7.15 29.60
CA LEU A 244 -1.61 6.07 28.75
C LEU A 244 -2.77 5.17 28.29
N ASP A 245 -3.68 4.81 29.19
CA ASP A 245 -4.87 4.01 28.85
C ASP A 245 -5.76 4.75 27.84
N LYS A 246 -6.01 6.05 28.08
CA LYS A 246 -6.76 6.90 27.14
C LYS A 246 -6.07 7.06 25.79
N MET A 247 -4.74 7.20 25.77
CA MET A 247 -3.99 7.25 24.53
C MET A 247 -4.15 5.93 23.76
N GLN A 248 -4.05 4.79 24.45
CA GLN A 248 -4.24 3.48 23.83
C GLN A 248 -5.65 3.32 23.27
N GLU A 249 -6.68 3.64 24.05
CA GLU A 249 -8.08 3.65 23.62
C GLU A 249 -8.27 4.53 22.37
N CYS A 250 -7.69 5.74 22.38
CA CYS A 250 -7.71 6.66 21.25
C CYS A 250 -7.04 6.06 20.01
N ILE A 251 -5.84 5.48 20.14
CA ILE A 251 -5.14 4.83 19.02
C ILE A 251 -5.97 3.69 18.43
N ASP A 252 -6.65 2.92 19.26
CA ASP A 252 -7.48 1.77 18.85
C ASP A 252 -8.76 2.15 18.08
N GLU A 253 -9.20 3.42 18.15
CA GLU A 253 -10.33 3.94 17.35
C GLU A 253 -10.06 3.87 15.84
N LYS A 254 -8.78 3.88 15.43
CA LYS A 254 -8.37 3.78 14.03
C LYS A 254 -7.51 2.55 13.83
N GLN A 255 -7.83 1.75 12.82
CA GLN A 255 -7.02 0.58 12.49
C GLN A 255 -5.90 0.96 11.52
N ILE A 256 -4.65 0.63 11.89
CA ILE A 256 -3.48 0.74 11.00
C ILE A 256 -3.70 -0.11 9.74
N PHE A 257 -3.24 0.39 8.59
CA PHE A 257 -3.47 -0.16 7.23
C PHE A 257 -4.91 -0.20 6.73
N ILE A 258 -5.90 0.14 7.55
CA ILE A 258 -7.26 0.40 7.07
C ILE A 258 -7.44 1.90 6.89
N THR A 259 -6.97 2.68 7.86
CA THR A 259 -7.00 4.15 7.81
C THR A 259 -5.92 4.66 6.84
N PRO A 260 -6.19 5.68 6.00
CA PRO A 260 -5.16 6.28 5.16
C PRO A 260 -3.98 6.78 5.99
N ARG A 261 -2.75 6.67 5.45
CA ARG A 261 -1.49 7.00 6.14
C ARG A 261 -1.53 8.32 6.89
N ASP A 262 -1.79 9.41 6.17
CA ASP A 262 -1.72 10.76 6.76
C ASP A 262 -2.84 11.00 7.79
N VAL A 263 -4.00 10.36 7.60
CA VAL A 263 -5.10 10.40 8.58
C VAL A 263 -4.73 9.62 9.85
N TYR A 264 -4.11 8.46 9.71
CA TYR A 264 -3.68 7.64 10.85
C TYR A 264 -2.56 8.33 11.64
N ILE A 265 -1.58 8.92 10.94
CA ILE A 265 -0.50 9.69 11.56
C ILE A 265 -1.03 10.92 12.30
N ALA A 266 -1.94 11.68 11.69
CA ALA A 266 -2.57 12.83 12.36
C ALA A 266 -3.38 12.41 13.60
N HIS A 267 -4.05 11.25 13.53
CA HIS A 267 -4.77 10.67 14.66
C HIS A 267 -3.82 10.26 15.79
N LEU A 268 -2.69 9.63 15.46
CA LEU A 268 -1.65 9.25 16.42
C LEU A 268 -1.04 10.48 17.12
N ASP A 269 -0.77 11.56 16.38
CA ASP A 269 -0.33 12.85 16.94
C ASP A 269 -1.38 13.43 17.90
N LEU A 270 -2.65 13.38 17.53
CA LEU A 270 -3.72 13.86 18.38
C LEU A 270 -3.89 13.04 19.67
N CYS A 271 -3.79 11.70 19.58
CA CYS A 271 -3.89 10.80 20.73
C CYS A 271 -2.70 10.93 21.70
N SER A 272 -1.50 11.24 21.19
CA SER A 272 -0.27 11.27 21.99
C SER A 272 0.02 12.64 22.62
N LYS A 273 -0.50 13.74 22.07
CA LYS A 273 -0.29 15.11 22.60
C LYS A 273 -0.51 15.24 24.11
N PRO A 274 -1.60 14.71 24.70
CA PRO A 274 -1.83 14.81 26.14
C PRO A 274 -0.75 14.12 26.96
N ILE A 275 -0.35 12.89 26.56
CA ILE A 275 0.66 12.14 27.31
C ILE A 275 2.05 12.75 27.17
N ILE A 276 2.40 13.28 25.98
CA ILE A 276 3.67 13.96 25.77
C ILE A 276 3.77 15.16 26.71
N LYS A 277 2.70 15.96 26.82
CA LYS A 277 2.66 17.09 27.73
C LYS A 277 2.81 16.66 29.20
N GLU A 278 2.09 15.63 29.62
CA GLU A 278 2.18 15.14 31.00
C GLU A 278 3.57 14.60 31.33
N LEU A 279 4.20 13.89 30.40
CA LEU A 279 5.58 13.43 30.55
C LEU A 279 6.58 14.60 30.56
N ASP A 280 6.43 15.59 29.68
CA ASP A 280 7.29 16.79 29.67
C ASP A 280 7.19 17.57 31.00
N ASP A 281 6.00 17.62 31.60
CA ASP A 281 5.73 18.30 32.87
C ASP A 281 6.30 17.55 34.09
N CYS A 282 6.33 16.21 34.04
CA CYS A 282 6.73 15.38 35.19
C CYS A 282 8.18 14.88 35.15
N LEU A 283 8.78 14.76 33.96
CA LEU A 283 10.13 14.26 33.83
C LEU A 283 11.18 15.30 34.26
N PRO A 284 12.29 14.86 34.90
CA PRO A 284 13.47 15.69 35.09
C PRO A 284 13.97 16.30 33.78
N GLU A 285 14.62 17.47 33.86
CA GLU A 285 15.08 18.23 32.69
C GLU A 285 15.91 17.37 31.72
N GLN A 286 16.81 16.55 32.27
CA GLN A 286 17.66 15.65 31.47
C GLN A 286 16.87 14.59 30.68
N PHE A 287 15.63 14.26 31.06
CA PHE A 287 14.80 13.26 30.37
C PHE A 287 13.69 13.86 29.52
N ARG A 288 13.56 15.19 29.45
CA ARG A 288 12.52 15.86 28.63
C ARG A 288 12.63 15.62 27.13
N TYR A 289 13.78 15.13 26.64
CA TYR A 289 13.91 14.73 25.23
C TYR A 289 13.13 13.44 24.92
N LEU A 290 12.91 12.58 25.91
CA LEU A 290 12.48 11.20 25.72
C LEU A 290 11.05 11.06 25.17
N PRO A 291 10.03 11.81 25.66
CA PRO A 291 8.67 11.70 25.15
C PRO A 291 8.57 12.05 23.65
N LYS A 292 9.20 13.17 23.26
CA LYS A 292 9.26 13.61 21.86
C LYS A 292 10.06 12.64 20.99
N PHE A 293 11.15 12.09 21.52
CA PHE A 293 11.93 11.07 20.82
C PHE A 293 11.11 9.81 20.54
N LEU A 294 10.46 9.25 21.57
CA LEU A 294 9.62 8.06 21.42
C LEU A 294 8.48 8.29 20.44
N PHE A 295 7.84 9.46 20.48
CA PHE A 295 6.78 9.78 19.54
C PHE A 295 7.29 9.89 18.09
N LYS A 296 8.40 10.59 17.85
CA LYS A 296 9.03 10.64 16.52
C LYS A 296 9.42 9.26 16.02
N LEU A 297 9.88 8.38 16.90
CA LEU A 297 10.17 6.99 16.56
C LEU A 297 8.93 6.24 16.11
N VAL A 298 7.82 6.34 16.84
CA VAL A 298 6.56 5.69 16.45
C VAL A 298 6.05 6.27 15.13
N ASP A 299 6.07 7.59 14.94
CA ASP A 299 5.67 8.22 13.66
C ASP A 299 6.52 7.68 12.49
N SER A 300 7.84 7.65 12.64
CA SER A 300 8.76 7.16 11.63
C SER A 300 8.55 5.68 11.29
N VAL A 301 8.35 4.83 12.31
CA VAL A 301 8.02 3.42 12.12
C VAL A 301 6.66 3.26 11.44
N VAL A 302 5.64 4.03 11.83
CA VAL A 302 4.32 3.99 11.17
C VAL A 302 4.44 4.40 9.71
N ARG A 303 5.21 5.44 9.38
CA ARG A 303 5.47 5.84 7.98
C ARG A 303 6.11 4.71 7.19
N LEU A 304 7.18 4.11 7.73
CA LEU A 304 7.80 2.92 7.13
C LEU A 304 6.78 1.82 6.88
N LEU A 305 5.94 1.50 7.86
CA LEU A 305 4.94 0.44 7.71
C LEU A 305 3.97 0.70 6.56
N TYR A 306 3.55 1.95 6.36
CA TYR A 306 2.69 2.33 5.23
C TYR A 306 3.44 2.35 3.90
N ASP A 307 4.65 2.93 3.89
CA ASP A 307 5.44 3.15 2.68
C ASP A 307 5.99 1.82 2.13
N ASP A 308 6.36 0.90 3.03
CA ASP A 308 6.95 -0.41 2.73
C ASP A 308 5.96 -1.58 2.96
N PHE A 309 4.66 -1.30 2.98
CA PHE A 309 3.64 -2.31 3.23
C PHE A 309 3.78 -3.51 2.28
N TYR A 310 4.10 -3.25 1.00
CA TYR A 310 4.24 -4.28 -0.02
C TYR A 310 5.49 -5.13 0.23
N GLU A 311 6.62 -4.48 0.49
CA GLU A 311 7.91 -5.08 0.77
C GLU A 311 7.85 -5.96 2.02
N ILE A 312 7.15 -5.50 3.06
CA ILE A 312 6.87 -6.28 4.25
C ILE A 312 5.99 -7.49 3.90
N ALA A 313 4.88 -7.30 3.17
CA ALA A 313 3.95 -8.37 2.88
C ALA A 313 4.55 -9.47 1.97
N VAL A 314 5.36 -9.08 0.98
CA VAL A 314 5.92 -9.97 -0.04
C VAL A 314 7.32 -10.46 0.33
N GLY A 315 8.19 -9.58 0.82
CA GLY A 315 9.55 -9.92 1.21
C GLY A 315 9.61 -10.57 2.58
N LEU A 316 9.11 -9.89 3.62
CA LEU A 316 9.20 -10.38 4.99
C LEU A 316 8.14 -11.43 5.31
N GLY A 317 6.92 -11.29 4.79
CA GLY A 317 5.74 -12.13 5.06
C GLY A 317 6.00 -13.65 4.97
N PRO A 318 6.66 -14.16 3.92
CA PRO A 318 7.00 -15.59 3.83
C PRO A 318 8.03 -16.07 4.85
N CYS A 319 8.83 -15.17 5.43
CA CYS A 319 9.93 -15.48 6.34
C CYS A 319 9.55 -15.38 7.83
N VAL A 320 8.50 -14.64 8.18
CA VAL A 320 8.09 -14.34 9.57
C VAL A 320 8.13 -15.55 10.51
N SER A 321 7.61 -16.70 10.06
CA SER A 321 7.58 -17.89 10.90
C SER A 321 8.96 -18.40 11.30
N LYS A 322 9.98 -18.14 10.47
CA LYS A 322 11.38 -18.47 10.76
C LYS A 322 12.01 -17.47 11.72
N LEU A 323 11.64 -16.19 11.63
CA LEU A 323 12.14 -15.16 12.54
C LEU A 323 11.71 -15.41 13.98
N ASN A 324 10.55 -16.06 14.15
CA ASN A 324 9.97 -16.41 15.45
C ASN A 324 10.35 -17.84 15.91
N THR A 325 11.39 -18.45 15.35
CA THR A 325 11.93 -19.69 15.92
C THR A 325 12.75 -19.35 17.16
N PRO A 326 12.80 -20.22 18.18
CA PRO A 326 13.61 -19.99 19.36
C PRO A 326 15.09 -19.70 19.05
N GLU A 327 15.63 -20.33 18.01
CA GLU A 327 17.01 -20.11 17.53
C GLU A 327 17.19 -18.68 17.00
N SER A 328 16.31 -18.23 16.10
CA SER A 328 16.35 -16.87 15.55
C SER A 328 16.13 -15.80 16.63
N GLU A 329 15.22 -16.04 17.59
CA GLU A 329 15.00 -15.16 18.74
C GLU A 329 16.25 -15.10 19.62
N GLN A 330 16.87 -16.25 19.92
CA GLN A 330 18.09 -16.32 20.71
C GLN A 330 19.25 -15.56 20.06
N ASP A 331 19.45 -15.68 18.75
CA ASP A 331 20.47 -14.95 18.01
C ASP A 331 20.24 -13.44 18.02
N TYR A 332 18.97 -13.03 17.92
CA TYR A 332 18.58 -11.63 18.04
C TYR A 332 18.87 -11.08 19.44
N HIS A 333 18.46 -11.78 20.51
CA HIS A 333 18.76 -11.36 21.88
C HIS A 333 20.26 -11.36 22.16
N ALA A 334 21.02 -12.33 21.65
CA ALA A 334 22.47 -12.36 21.78
C ALA A 334 23.11 -11.15 21.08
N CYS A 335 22.59 -10.74 19.92
CA CYS A 335 23.01 -9.49 19.26
C CYS A 335 22.70 -8.27 20.13
N ILE A 336 21.48 -8.15 20.66
CA ILE A 336 21.11 -7.05 21.55
C ILE A 336 22.02 -7.02 22.76
N HIS A 337 22.24 -8.16 23.41
CA HIS A 337 23.06 -8.26 24.62
C HIS A 337 24.50 -7.83 24.34
N LYS A 338 25.11 -8.34 23.27
CA LYS A 338 26.47 -7.94 22.86
C LYS A 338 26.59 -6.43 22.58
N VAL A 339 25.55 -5.83 22.02
CA VAL A 339 25.50 -4.39 21.76
C VAL A 339 25.18 -3.59 23.04
N ALA A 340 24.46 -4.18 23.99
CA ALA A 340 24.04 -3.56 25.24
C ALA A 340 25.01 -3.78 26.41
N GLU A 341 25.94 -4.74 26.35
CA GLU A 341 26.98 -4.98 27.38
C GLU A 341 27.87 -3.75 27.64
N SER A 342 27.83 -2.74 26.77
CA SER A 342 28.47 -1.43 26.97
C SER A 342 27.58 -0.38 27.64
N ASN A 343 26.32 -0.71 27.94
CA ASN A 343 25.30 0.24 28.38
C ASN A 343 24.72 -0.20 29.72
N ASP A 344 25.01 0.57 30.78
CA ASP A 344 24.25 0.50 32.01
C ASP A 344 22.75 0.57 31.70
N ASP A 345 21.93 -0.14 32.50
CA ASP A 345 20.47 -0.15 32.35
C ASP A 345 19.87 1.27 32.40
N GLU A 346 20.61 2.26 32.87
CA GLU A 346 20.20 3.66 33.00
C GLU A 346 19.75 4.29 31.69
N ILE A 347 18.68 5.12 31.77
CA ILE A 347 18.23 5.90 30.63
C ILE A 347 19.28 7.00 30.41
N PRO A 348 19.84 7.13 29.21
CA PRO A 348 20.80 8.18 28.90
C PRO A 348 20.26 9.58 29.21
N GLU A 349 21.10 10.46 29.74
CA GLU A 349 20.70 11.83 30.14
C GLU A 349 20.58 12.79 28.94
N SER A 350 20.93 12.33 27.74
CA SER A 350 20.82 13.12 26.52
C SER A 350 20.32 12.30 25.34
N LYS A 351 19.66 12.99 24.40
CA LYS A 351 19.26 12.41 23.11
C LYS A 351 20.45 11.83 22.34
N ALA A 352 21.61 12.51 22.37
CA ALA A 352 22.80 12.10 21.64
C ALA A 352 23.33 10.75 22.16
N GLU A 353 23.47 10.64 23.48
CA GLU A 353 23.89 9.40 24.12
C GLU A 353 22.85 8.28 23.95
N PHE A 354 21.55 8.61 24.03
CA PHE A 354 20.49 7.66 23.71
C PHE A 354 20.65 7.09 22.30
N CYS A 355 20.87 7.95 21.31
CA CYS A 355 21.03 7.55 19.92
C CYS A 355 22.30 6.74 19.67
N GLU A 356 23.41 7.09 20.29
CA GLU A 356 24.66 6.31 20.23
C GLU A 356 24.46 4.87 20.72
N LYS A 357 23.67 4.70 21.79
CA LYS A 357 23.34 3.40 22.37
C LYS A 357 22.24 2.65 21.60
N PHE A 358 21.27 3.37 21.06
CA PHE A 358 20.08 2.82 20.43
C PHE A 358 20.32 2.35 18.99
N LEU A 359 20.98 3.15 18.14
CA LEU A 359 21.13 2.83 16.71
C LEU A 359 21.88 1.52 16.42
N PRO A 360 22.89 1.12 17.20
CA PRO A 360 23.50 -0.20 17.03
C PRO A 360 22.52 -1.37 17.28
N ILE A 361 21.54 -1.20 18.19
CA ILE A 361 20.53 -2.22 18.50
C ILE A 361 19.59 -2.45 17.31
N THR A 362 19.24 -1.40 16.59
CA THR A 362 18.31 -1.48 15.44
C THR A 362 18.88 -2.35 14.32
N LYS A 363 20.22 -2.39 14.18
CA LYS A 363 20.92 -3.25 13.22
C LYS A 363 20.79 -4.74 13.53
N CYS A 364 20.54 -5.11 14.79
CA CYS A 364 20.33 -6.51 15.17
C CYS A 364 19.10 -7.10 14.49
N PHE A 365 18.03 -6.32 14.33
CA PHE A 365 16.83 -6.80 13.66
C PHE A 365 17.06 -7.03 12.16
N THR A 366 17.70 -6.09 11.47
CA THR A 366 18.06 -6.28 10.05
C THR A 366 19.04 -7.44 9.86
N LYS A 367 19.93 -7.66 10.83
CA LYS A 367 20.84 -8.81 10.83
C LYS A 367 20.05 -10.13 10.94
N GLN A 368 19.13 -10.22 11.89
CA GLN A 368 18.25 -11.39 12.04
C GLN A 368 17.48 -11.70 10.75
N ILE A 369 16.95 -10.65 10.09
CA ILE A 369 16.32 -10.78 8.77
C ILE A 369 17.28 -11.38 7.75
N ASN A 370 18.47 -10.80 7.60
CA ASN A 370 19.44 -11.24 6.58
C ASN A 370 19.94 -12.66 6.82
N ASP A 371 20.11 -13.05 8.09
CA ASP A 371 20.61 -14.39 8.46
C ASP A 371 19.51 -15.46 8.26
N THR A 372 18.24 -15.09 8.43
CA THR A 372 17.11 -16.04 8.45
C THR A 372 16.33 -16.12 7.13
N CYS A 373 16.24 -15.01 6.41
CA CYS A 373 15.39 -14.85 5.24
C CYS A 373 16.18 -14.96 3.95
N LYS A 374 15.51 -15.40 2.87
CA LYS A 374 16.12 -15.38 1.54
C LYS A 374 16.19 -13.93 1.04
N HIS A 375 17.37 -13.51 0.59
CA HIS A 375 17.55 -12.21 -0.05
C HIS A 375 16.62 -12.04 -1.26
N THR A 376 15.88 -10.93 -1.25
CA THR A 376 15.06 -10.44 -2.36
C THR A 376 15.21 -8.92 -2.44
N PRO A 377 15.02 -8.31 -3.62
CA PRO A 377 15.06 -6.85 -3.75
C PRO A 377 14.11 -6.12 -2.79
N ASP A 378 12.93 -6.68 -2.56
CA ASP A 378 11.93 -6.14 -1.63
C ASP A 378 12.43 -6.16 -0.18
N LEU A 379 13.06 -7.26 0.26
CA LEU A 379 13.58 -7.40 1.62
C LEU A 379 14.81 -6.52 1.87
N ASP A 380 15.67 -6.40 0.85
CA ASP A 380 16.85 -5.53 0.91
C ASP A 380 16.42 -4.05 0.98
N LYS A 381 15.34 -3.68 0.26
CA LYS A 381 14.73 -2.34 0.38
C LYS A 381 14.18 -2.11 1.78
N PHE A 382 13.32 -3.01 2.27
CA PHE A 382 12.75 -2.92 3.62
C PHE A 382 13.83 -2.78 4.70
N SER A 383 14.91 -3.54 4.61
CA SER A 383 16.01 -3.49 5.59
C SER A 383 16.69 -2.12 5.61
N ARG A 384 16.90 -1.48 4.45
CA ARG A 384 17.47 -0.13 4.38
C ARG A 384 16.49 0.92 4.91
N ASP A 385 15.23 0.83 4.51
CA ASP A 385 14.20 1.79 4.90
C ASP A 385 13.89 1.68 6.40
N TYR A 386 13.96 0.47 6.98
CA TYR A 386 13.88 0.24 8.43
C TYR A 386 15.00 0.95 9.19
N ILE A 387 16.26 0.80 8.78
CA ILE A 387 17.38 1.49 9.43
C ILE A 387 17.18 3.01 9.37
N LYS A 388 16.81 3.53 8.20
CA LYS A 388 16.53 4.96 8.03
C LYS A 388 15.39 5.43 8.94
N ALA A 389 14.31 4.66 9.04
CA ALA A 389 13.20 5.00 9.92
C ALA A 389 13.61 5.03 11.40
N MET A 390 14.50 4.13 11.82
CA MET A 390 15.02 4.11 13.19
C MET A 390 16.07 5.20 13.46
N GLU A 391 16.77 5.68 12.43
CA GLU A 391 17.74 6.78 12.50
C GLU A 391 17.07 8.17 12.52
N ASP A 392 15.90 8.31 11.88
CA ASP A 392 15.22 9.60 11.73
C ASP A 392 14.98 10.36 13.06
N PRO A 393 14.50 9.73 14.15
CA PRO A 393 14.31 10.40 15.43
C PRO A 393 15.61 10.93 16.03
N CYS A 394 16.76 10.35 15.68
CA CYS A 394 18.08 10.79 16.12
C CYS A 394 18.60 12.00 15.36
N ASN A 395 18.21 12.15 14.08
CA ASN A 395 18.64 13.26 13.22
C ASN A 395 17.75 14.50 13.30
N ALA A 396 16.52 14.34 13.81
CA ALA A 396 15.46 15.36 13.78
C ALA A 396 15.39 16.34 14.96
#